data_AF-A0A7V9LQ42-F1
#
_entry.id   AF-A0A7V9LQ42-F1
#
_cell.length_a   1.000
_cell.length_b   1.000
_cell.length_c   1.000
_cell.angle_alpha   90.00
_cell.angle_beta   90.00
_cell.angle_gamma   90.00
#
_symmetry.space_group_name_H-M   'P 1'
#
loop_
_entity.id
_entity.type
_entity.pdbx_description
1 polymer ?
#
loop_
_entity_poly.entity_id
_entity_poly.type
_entity_poly.pdbx_seq_one_letter_code
_entity_poly.pdbx_strand_id
1 'polypeptide(L)' 'RAGQRDIARYADAIAAPRTLVGRRRTSRAHRLGLQMFTWTFADDRDAHPKRRYRNACRDRIDGVITDSPTTAVRVVG' A
#
# COMPACT_ATOMS: atom_id res chain seq x y z
N ARG A 1 -19.60 7.84 -17.35
CA ARG A 1 -18.44 7.16 -16.69
C ARG A 1 -17.16 7.29 -17.54
N ALA A 2 -16.82 8.48 -18.04
CA ALA A 2 -15.65 8.69 -18.92
C ALA A 2 -14.40 9.15 -18.14
N GLY A 3 -14.55 10.01 -17.12
CA GLY A 3 -13.41 10.65 -16.44
C GLY A 3 -12.53 9.74 -15.56
N GLN A 4 -13.03 8.58 -15.09
CA GLN A 4 -12.22 7.66 -14.27
C GLN A 4 -11.15 6.90 -15.06
N ARG A 5 -11.33 6.74 -16.38
CA ARG A 5 -10.37 6.02 -17.23
C ARG A 5 -9.18 6.89 -17.64
N ASP A 6 -9.34 8.22 -17.68
CA ASP A 6 -8.25 9.13 -18.06
C ASP A 6 -7.24 9.38 -16.95
N ILE A 7 -7.65 9.41 -15.67
CA ILE A 7 -6.71 9.63 -14.56
C ILE A 7 -5.69 8.50 -14.45
N ALA A 8 -6.11 7.26 -14.71
CA ALA A 8 -5.22 6.09 -14.72
C ALA A 8 -4.19 6.12 -15.86
N ARG A 9 -4.35 7.01 -16.85
CA ARG A 9 -3.43 7.19 -17.97
C ARG A 9 -2.24 8.07 -17.61
N TYR A 10 -2.35 8.86 -16.54
CA TYR A 10 -1.33 9.83 -16.09
C TYR A 10 -0.79 9.52 -14.69
N ALA A 11 -1.37 8.55 -13.99
CA ALA A 11 -0.88 8.13 -12.69
C ALA A 11 0.10 6.97 -12.87
N ASP A 12 1.29 7.08 -12.29
CA ASP A 12 2.26 5.96 -12.20
C ASP A 12 2.07 5.14 -10.92
N ALA A 13 1.22 5.63 -10.01
CA ALA A 13 1.02 5.05 -8.69
C ALA A 13 -0.43 5.20 -8.20
N ILE A 14 -0.86 4.22 -7.40
CA ILE A 14 -2.08 4.26 -6.60
C ILE A 14 -1.69 4.21 -5.13
N ALA A 15 -2.27 5.10 -4.33
CA ALA A 15 -2.21 5.01 -2.88
C ALA A 15 -3.62 4.76 -2.33
N ALA A 16 -3.76 3.82 -1.40
CA ALA A 16 -5.04 3.54 -0.73
C ALA A 16 -4.88 3.11 0.74
N PRO A 17 -5.92 3.25 1.59
CA PRO A 17 -5.90 2.76 2.97
C PRO A 17 -5.60 1.26 3.02
N ARG A 18 -4.87 0.81 4.04
CA ARG A 18 -4.47 -0.61 4.19
C ARG A 18 -5.63 -1.60 4.15
N THR A 19 -6.80 -1.20 4.61
CA THR A 19 -8.05 -1.98 4.59
C THR A 19 -8.55 -2.28 3.18
N LEU A 20 -8.15 -1.48 2.19
CA LEU A 20 -8.53 -1.61 0.79
C LEU A 20 -7.40 -2.20 -0.08
N VAL A 21 -6.22 -2.45 0.48
CA VAL A 21 -5.07 -2.99 -0.27
C VAL A 21 -4.80 -4.43 0.15
N GLY A 22 -4.45 -5.26 -0.82
CA GLY A 22 -4.05 -6.65 -0.59
C GLY A 22 -3.56 -7.27 -1.88
N ARG A 23 -2.93 -8.45 -1.78
CA ARG A 23 -2.19 -9.09 -2.89
C ARG A 23 -2.90 -9.04 -4.25
N ARG A 24 -4.20 -9.37 -4.32
CA ARG A 24 -4.96 -9.38 -5.58
C ARG A 24 -5.04 -7.99 -6.23
N ARG A 25 -5.24 -6.94 -5.43
CA ARG A 25 -5.34 -5.56 -5.93
C ARG A 25 -3.97 -5.02 -6.31
N THR A 26 -2.95 -5.33 -5.52
CA THR A 26 -1.55 -5.04 -5.86
C THR A 26 -1.15 -5.67 -7.20
N SER A 27 -1.41 -6.97 -7.39
CA SER A 27 -1.13 -7.65 -8.66
C SER A 27 -1.96 -7.12 -9.84
N ARG A 28 -3.11 -6.50 -9.58
CA ARG A 28 -3.87 -5.81 -10.64
C ARG A 28 -3.22 -4.48 -11.00
N ALA A 29 -2.76 -3.70 -10.02
CA ALA A 29 -2.03 -2.46 -10.25
C ALA A 29 -0.74 -2.71 -11.02
N HIS A 30 0.06 -3.70 -10.62
CA HIS A 30 1.28 -4.08 -11.33
C HIS A 30 1.02 -4.49 -12.79
N ARG A 31 -0.07 -5.23 -13.06
CA ARG A 31 -0.47 -5.56 -14.44
C ARG A 31 -0.88 -4.34 -15.28
N LEU A 32 -1.24 -3.25 -14.64
CA LEU A 32 -1.55 -1.97 -15.27
C LEU A 32 -0.33 -1.04 -15.34
N GLY A 33 0.85 -1.49 -14.90
CA GLY A 33 2.06 -0.67 -14.86
C GLY A 33 2.12 0.31 -13.69
N LEU A 34 1.25 0.15 -12.68
CA LEU A 34 1.11 1.07 -11.55
C LEU A 34 1.80 0.54 -10.31
N GLN A 35 2.52 1.41 -9.60
CA GLN A 35 2.96 1.15 -8.24
C GLN A 35 1.78 1.20 -7.25
N MET A 36 1.83 0.39 -6.21
CA MET A 36 0.83 0.32 -5.16
C MET A 36 1.44 0.73 -3.82
N PHE A 37 0.94 1.83 -3.27
CA PHE A 37 1.29 2.33 -1.95
C PHE A 37 0.11 2.18 -1.00
N THR A 38 0.40 2.09 0.29
CA THR A 38 -0.63 2.07 1.31
C THR A 38 -0.27 2.92 2.51
N TRP A 39 -1.28 3.35 3.28
CA TRP A 39 -1.07 3.99 4.57
C TRP A 39 -1.89 3.32 5.65
N THR A 40 -1.41 3.46 6.87
CA THR A 40 -2.10 3.08 8.09
C THR A 40 -1.75 4.12 9.14
N PHE A 41 -2.76 4.77 9.72
CA PHE A 41 -2.55 5.73 10.80
C PHE A 41 -2.72 5.00 12.13
N ALA A 42 -1.94 5.41 13.14
CA ALA A 42 -1.84 4.75 14.44
C ALA A 42 -3.15 4.74 15.28
N ASP A 43 -4.23 5.35 14.79
CA ASP A 43 -5.54 5.37 15.44
C ASP A 43 -6.32 4.04 15.31
N ASP A 44 -5.90 3.17 14.37
CA ASP A 44 -6.37 1.79 14.35
C ASP A 44 -5.76 1.05 15.54
N ARG A 45 -6.55 0.88 16.61
CA ARG A 45 -6.38 0.20 17.92
C ARG A 45 -5.66 -1.17 17.94
N ASP A 46 -4.59 -1.32 17.19
CA ASP A 46 -3.97 -2.60 16.86
C ASP A 46 -2.49 -2.52 17.26
N ALA A 47 -2.16 -3.18 18.37
CA ALA A 47 -0.85 -3.13 19.04
C ALA A 47 0.33 -3.75 18.24
N HIS A 48 0.16 -4.02 16.94
CA HIS A 48 1.06 -4.85 16.15
C HIS A 48 1.56 -4.18 14.86
N PRO A 49 2.25 -3.03 14.93
CA PRO A 49 2.78 -2.33 13.75
C PRO A 49 3.66 -3.23 12.87
N LYS A 50 4.47 -4.10 13.48
CA LYS A 50 5.30 -5.07 12.76
C LYS A 50 4.50 -6.04 11.87
N ARG A 51 3.31 -6.47 12.31
CA ARG A 51 2.45 -7.38 11.52
C ARG A 51 1.93 -6.68 10.26
N ARG A 52 1.62 -5.38 10.34
CA ARG A 52 1.16 -4.60 9.17
C ARG A 52 2.24 -4.52 8.10
N TYR A 53 3.48 -4.20 8.48
CA TYR A 53 4.60 -4.13 7.53
C TYR A 53 4.89 -5.50 6.91
N ARG A 54 4.94 -6.58 7.71
CA ARG A 54 5.09 -7.94 7.17
C ARG A 54 3.98 -8.32 6.19
N ASN A 55 2.74 -7.97 6.50
CA ASN A 55 1.61 -8.23 5.60
C ASN A 55 1.71 -7.39 4.32
N ALA A 56 2.19 -6.14 4.39
CA ALA A 56 2.43 -5.31 3.21
C ALA A 56 3.51 -5.93 2.30
N CYS A 57 4.61 -6.43 2.87
CA CYS A 57 5.63 -7.18 2.13
C CYS A 57 5.05 -8.44 1.49
N ARG A 58 4.25 -9.22 2.24
CA ARG A 58 3.58 -10.43 1.73
C ARG A 58 2.63 -10.13 0.57
N ASP A 59 1.96 -8.99 0.64
CA ASP A 59 1.05 -8.50 -0.41
C ASP A 59 1.78 -7.83 -1.58
N ARG A 60 3.12 -7.75 -1.53
CA ARG A 60 4.00 -7.10 -2.52
C ARG A 60 3.68 -5.62 -2.76
N ILE A 61 3.23 -4.93 -1.72
CA ILE A 61 3.00 -3.49 -1.76
C ILE A 61 4.36 -2.79 -1.91
N ASP A 62 4.44 -1.80 -2.80
CA ASP A 62 5.68 -1.13 -3.16
C ASP A 62 6.16 -0.14 -2.07
N GLY A 63 5.24 0.38 -1.26
CA GLY A 63 5.60 1.21 -0.11
C GLY A 63 4.48 1.42 0.90
N VAL A 64 4.88 1.74 2.13
CA VAL A 64 3.97 2.08 3.23
C VAL A 64 4.27 3.49 3.73
N ILE A 65 3.27 4.36 3.68
CA ILE A 65 3.29 5.68 4.31
C ILE A 65 2.96 5.48 5.79
N THR A 66 3.85 5.91 6.67
CA THR A 66 3.75 5.63 8.12
C THR A 66 4.43 6.72 8.94
N ASP A 67 3.90 6.98 10.12
CA ASP A 67 4.50 7.80 11.18
C ASP A 67 5.70 7.12 11.88
N SER A 68 5.93 5.83 11.61
CA SER A 68 6.93 5.01 12.29
C SER A 68 7.95 4.38 11.31
N PRO A 69 8.65 5.17 10.47
CA PRO A 69 9.51 4.65 9.40
C PRO A 69 10.65 3.77 9.93
N THR A 70 11.21 4.08 11.10
CA THR A 70 12.27 3.26 11.72
C THR A 70 11.78 1.84 12.05
N THR A 71 10.55 1.71 12.52
CA THR A 71 9.95 0.39 12.79
C THR A 71 9.70 -0.37 11.50
N ALA A 72 9.27 0.32 10.44
CA ALA A 72 9.09 -0.28 9.12
C ALA A 72 10.40 -0.85 8.58
N VAL A 73 11.48 -0.07 8.59
CA VAL A 73 12.80 -0.51 8.10
C VAL A 73 13.30 -1.74 8.88
N ARG A 74 13.16 -1.76 10.22
CA ARG A 74 13.56 -2.92 11.05
C ARG A 74 12.80 -4.22 10.77
N VAL A 75 11.63 -4.13 10.15
CA VAL A 75 10.81 -5.32 9.84
C VAL A 75 11.10 -5.86 8.45
N VAL A 76 11.53 -4.99 7.54
CA VAL A 76 11.84 -5.33 6.14
C VAL A 76 13.32 -5.69 5.95
N GLY A 77 14.20 -5.12 6.78
CA GLY A 77 15.64 -5.42 6.80
C GLY A 77 15.99 -6.79 7.38
#